data_AF-A0A958S6R6-F1
#
_entry.id   AF-A0A958S6R6-F1
#
_cell.length_a   1.000
_cell.length_b   1.000
_cell.length_c   1.000
_cell.angle_alpha   90.00
_cell.angle_beta   90.00
_cell.angle_gamma   90.00
#
_symmetry.space_group_name_H-M   'P 1'
#
loop_
_entity.id
_entity.type
_entity.pdbx_description
1 polymer ?
#
loop_
_entity_poly.entity_id
_entity_poly.type
_entity_poly.pdbx_seq_one_letter_code
_entity_poly.pdbx_strand_id
1 'polypeptide(L)'
;MSCNLPPPPPNPSYVLTATNKQKGSTTMGNFVTSAIRRVYDLDMVFYPVDLLDETQVAEFKEGMSDIEKQKIVDLFPVGAADVFLLGTMQGKDIKEFILKRSQYRYAKDLEVAGLPYDIGFSGGFPNRQYFHKEISAELNDDENYKVAISDLFFFSGYAFPGYKYGDNLNFAFAQENQKISVRQAIKDYLESNKYPWPYLSERRATVTRGSQKEGGFRRIFEIQGSAHVSPLLSHRVSTRGVVTAIGVNEWYPGGVDMYIQDPEGDGRDDTSDGLHVFLENENTDLQIGDYVVATGVVYEQVMTTGLGRTSLRDAKVNKIPGLVVPLPAPVILGKGGREIPKGAISTHNGNLNLKISLNLSDGIDFWESLEGMRVQVKDLRVVGFRGGHENHESHVGADVKGYLNLYFVTDALDNFEDQSPRGGIVANSATKDFNPEIMQIATNHMTKSFNTNWIFNVGDKIPGVITGVLGYERNIFGEGEYSLLLPI
;
A
#
# COMPACT_ATOMS: atom_id res chain seq x y z
N MET A 1 39.92 -4.01 -3.71
CA MET A 1 40.85 -3.39 -2.73
C MET A 1 40.28 -3.64 -1.36
N SER A 2 41.03 -4.28 -0.46
CA SER A 2 40.58 -4.55 0.91
C SER A 2 40.43 -3.24 1.67
N CYS A 3 39.21 -2.90 2.04
CA CYS A 3 38.92 -1.75 2.89
C CYS A 3 39.47 -2.07 4.29
N ASN A 4 40.58 -1.42 4.68
CA ASN A 4 41.15 -1.49 6.03
C ASN A 4 40.23 -0.73 6.98
N LEU A 5 39.19 -1.42 7.43
CA LEU A 5 38.39 -0.93 8.53
C LEU A 5 39.22 -0.99 9.83
N PRO A 6 39.07 -0.02 10.74
CA PRO A 6 39.77 -0.02 12.01
C PRO A 6 39.47 -1.30 12.81
N PRO A 7 40.43 -1.82 13.60
CA PRO A 7 40.22 -3.00 14.42
C PRO A 7 39.04 -2.76 15.38
N PRO A 8 38.19 -3.77 15.62
CA PRO A 8 37.09 -3.63 16.57
C PRO A 8 37.63 -3.24 17.96
N PRO A 9 36.93 -2.37 18.71
CA PRO A 9 37.37 -1.92 20.02
C PRO A 9 37.58 -3.12 20.98
N PRO A 10 38.52 -3.01 21.94
CA PRO A 10 38.85 -4.11 22.84
C PRO A 10 37.63 -4.40 23.75
N ASN A 11 37.19 -5.65 23.74
CA ASN A 11 35.96 -6.22 24.33
C ASN A 11 34.65 -5.88 23.59
N PRO A 12 34.44 -6.39 22.36
CA PRO A 12 33.21 -6.16 21.62
C PRO A 12 32.09 -7.07 22.17
N SER A 13 31.48 -6.65 23.28
CA SER A 13 30.14 -7.13 23.62
C SER A 13 29.12 -6.16 23.05
N TYR A 14 28.16 -6.68 22.29
CA TYR A 14 27.04 -5.92 21.74
C TYR A 14 25.72 -6.52 22.21
N VAL A 15 24.75 -5.66 22.53
CA VAL A 15 23.38 -6.08 22.73
C VAL A 15 22.67 -6.09 21.39
N LEU A 16 22.20 -7.26 20.96
CA LEU A 16 21.28 -7.40 19.83
C LEU A 16 19.87 -7.04 20.32
N THR A 17 19.31 -5.97 19.78
CA THR A 17 17.95 -5.51 20.06
C THR A 17 17.35 -4.93 18.79
N ALA A 18 16.02 -5.00 18.67
CA ALA A 18 15.25 -4.36 17.60
C ALA A 18 14.56 -3.06 18.05
N THR A 19 14.93 -2.50 19.21
CA THR A 19 14.26 -1.30 19.75
C THR A 19 14.22 -0.13 18.75
N ASN A 20 13.04 0.48 18.57
CA ASN A 20 12.76 1.53 17.60
C ASN A 20 12.99 1.08 16.14
N LYS A 21 12.70 -0.18 15.81
CA LYS A 21 12.99 -0.78 14.49
C LYS A 21 12.47 0.00 13.30
N GLN A 22 11.44 0.83 13.45
CA GLN A 22 10.87 1.64 12.36
C GLN A 22 11.57 3.01 12.16
N LYS A 23 12.42 3.45 13.10
CA LYS A 23 13.07 4.78 13.06
C LYS A 23 14.49 4.76 12.48
N GLY A 24 15.17 3.62 12.52
CA GLY A 24 16.54 3.47 12.03
C GLY A 24 17.03 2.04 12.11
N SER A 25 18.25 1.77 11.66
CA SER A 25 18.88 0.45 11.77
C SER A 25 19.03 -0.01 13.20
N THR A 26 18.77 -1.30 13.43
CA THR A 26 18.90 -1.93 14.74
C THR A 26 20.12 -2.84 14.78
N THR A 27 20.67 -3.11 15.97
CA THR A 27 21.80 -4.05 16.11
C THR A 27 21.37 -5.47 15.73
N MET A 28 20.15 -5.89 16.07
CA MET A 28 19.58 -7.18 15.68
C MET A 28 19.40 -7.28 14.16
N GLY A 29 18.85 -6.25 13.52
CA GLY A 29 18.70 -6.15 12.07
C GLY A 29 20.02 -6.15 11.32
N ASN A 30 21.00 -5.38 11.80
CA ASN A 30 22.33 -5.34 11.24
C ASN A 30 23.04 -6.71 11.35
N PHE A 31 22.86 -7.41 12.47
CA PHE A 31 23.39 -8.75 12.67
C PHE A 31 22.82 -9.75 11.66
N VAL A 32 21.49 -9.92 11.63
CA VAL A 32 20.85 -10.96 10.81
C VAL A 32 21.09 -10.77 9.32
N THR A 33 20.97 -9.53 8.83
CA THR A 33 21.21 -9.22 7.42
C THR A 33 22.66 -9.46 7.04
N SER A 34 23.62 -9.19 7.93
CA SER A 34 25.04 -9.48 7.68
C SER A 34 25.34 -10.98 7.68
N ALA A 35 24.72 -11.73 8.60
CA ALA A 35 24.88 -13.18 8.68
C ALA A 35 24.40 -13.86 7.39
N ILE A 36 23.16 -13.57 6.98
CA ILE A 36 22.57 -14.09 5.73
C ILE A 36 23.44 -13.72 4.53
N ARG A 37 23.80 -12.43 4.40
CA ARG A 37 24.58 -11.93 3.26
C ARG A 37 25.91 -12.67 3.09
N ARG A 38 26.61 -12.93 4.20
CA ARG A 38 27.94 -13.54 4.17
C ARG A 38 27.90 -15.06 4.00
N VAL A 39 26.93 -15.73 4.63
CA VAL A 39 26.79 -17.20 4.52
C VAL A 39 26.43 -17.61 3.09
N TYR A 40 25.58 -16.83 2.42
CA TYR A 40 25.10 -17.14 1.06
C TYR A 40 25.77 -16.33 -0.05
N ASP A 41 26.84 -15.59 0.24
CA ASP A 41 27.59 -14.79 -0.75
C ASP A 41 26.69 -13.87 -1.60
N LEU A 42 25.86 -13.09 -0.92
CA LEU A 42 24.89 -12.18 -1.53
C LEU A 42 25.44 -10.75 -1.61
N ASP A 43 24.97 -10.01 -2.61
CA ASP A 43 25.22 -8.58 -2.68
C ASP A 43 24.42 -7.86 -1.60
N MET A 44 23.12 -8.20 -1.46
CA MET A 44 22.20 -7.49 -0.56
C MET A 44 21.21 -8.43 0.13
N VAL A 45 20.70 -8.01 1.27
CA VAL A 45 19.63 -8.71 2.02
C VAL A 45 18.60 -7.69 2.45
N PHE A 46 17.32 -8.02 2.26
CA PHE A 46 16.18 -7.18 2.66
C PHE A 46 15.33 -7.94 3.68
N TYR A 47 15.48 -7.60 4.96
CA TYR A 47 14.82 -8.28 6.06
C TYR A 47 13.68 -7.40 6.62
N PRO A 48 12.41 -7.82 6.55
CA PRO A 48 11.29 -7.02 7.06
C PRO A 48 11.39 -6.76 8.55
N VAL A 49 11.21 -5.51 8.98
CA VAL A 49 11.25 -5.11 10.39
C VAL A 49 10.17 -5.81 11.22
N ASP A 50 9.04 -6.18 10.61
CA ASP A 50 7.93 -6.86 11.29
C ASP A 50 8.31 -8.27 11.77
N LEU A 51 9.37 -8.86 11.22
CA LEU A 51 9.91 -10.15 11.65
C LEU A 51 10.90 -10.05 12.82
N LEU A 52 11.09 -8.85 13.40
CA LEU A 52 11.93 -8.62 14.58
C LEU A 52 11.09 -8.31 15.81
N ASP A 53 11.34 -9.02 16.91
CA ASP A 53 10.68 -8.77 18.20
C ASP A 53 11.47 -7.73 19.02
N GLU A 54 10.84 -6.59 19.34
CA GLU A 54 11.48 -5.53 20.13
C GLU A 54 11.63 -5.88 21.62
N THR A 55 10.90 -6.88 22.11
CA THR A 55 10.94 -7.32 23.52
C THR A 55 12.11 -8.25 23.81
N GLN A 56 12.70 -8.84 22.77
CA GLN A 56 13.78 -9.80 22.90
C GLN A 56 15.16 -9.15 22.73
N VAL A 57 16.11 -9.62 23.53
CA VAL A 57 17.51 -9.18 23.47
C VAL A 57 18.46 -10.35 23.71
N ALA A 58 19.64 -10.29 23.10
CA ALA A 58 20.75 -11.20 23.42
C ALA A 58 22.08 -10.46 23.38
N GLU A 59 23.06 -10.98 24.12
CA GLU A 59 24.44 -10.49 24.08
C GLU A 59 25.22 -11.24 22.99
N PHE A 60 25.87 -10.49 22.11
CA PHE A 60 26.81 -10.99 21.11
C PHE A 60 28.22 -10.58 21.51
N LYS A 61 29.01 -11.58 21.95
CA LYS A 61 30.37 -11.40 22.49
C LYS A 61 31.31 -12.49 21.97
N GLU A 62 32.61 -12.28 22.12
CA GLU A 62 33.60 -13.30 21.81
C GLU A 62 33.50 -14.47 22.80
N GLY A 63 33.79 -15.70 22.35
CA GLY A 63 33.80 -16.88 23.22
C GLY A 63 32.43 -17.35 23.73
N MET A 64 31.33 -17.00 23.04
CA MET A 64 29.98 -17.49 23.39
C MET A 64 29.92 -19.01 23.47
N SER A 65 29.27 -19.50 24.54
CA SER A 65 28.83 -20.88 24.68
C SER A 65 27.74 -21.25 23.67
N ASP A 66 27.51 -22.55 23.46
CA ASP A 66 26.44 -23.02 22.58
C ASP A 66 25.05 -22.54 23.02
N ILE A 67 24.84 -22.40 24.34
CA ILE A 67 23.61 -21.84 24.91
C ILE A 67 23.43 -20.37 24.53
N GLU A 68 24.51 -19.56 24.58
CA GLU A 68 24.47 -18.15 24.20
C GLU A 68 24.24 -17.99 22.69
N LYS A 69 24.89 -18.82 21.86
CA LYS A 69 24.63 -18.86 20.42
C LYS A 69 23.18 -19.23 20.10
N GLN A 70 22.63 -20.24 20.80
CA GLN A 70 21.25 -20.65 20.61
C GLN A 70 20.27 -19.54 21.01
N LYS A 71 20.55 -18.76 22.07
CA LYS A 71 19.75 -17.57 22.42
C LYS A 71 19.72 -16.53 21.31
N ILE A 72 20.82 -16.33 20.58
CA ILE A 72 20.84 -15.42 19.42
C ILE A 72 19.96 -15.97 18.30
N VAL A 73 20.04 -17.27 18.01
CA VAL A 73 19.18 -17.91 17.00
C VAL A 73 17.70 -17.78 17.38
N ASP A 74 17.39 -17.89 18.67
CA ASP A 74 16.03 -17.80 19.21
C ASP A 74 15.41 -16.40 19.15
N LEU A 75 16.19 -15.36 18.85
CA LEU A 75 15.67 -14.01 18.57
C LEU A 75 14.85 -13.94 17.27
N PHE A 76 15.02 -14.92 16.38
CA PHE A 76 14.46 -14.89 15.03
C PHE A 76 13.34 -15.92 14.89
N PRO A 77 12.28 -15.58 14.13
CA PRO A 77 11.07 -16.38 14.07
C PRO A 77 11.30 -17.75 13.41
N VAL A 78 10.36 -18.67 13.64
CA VAL A 78 10.34 -20.01 13.06
C VAL A 78 9.25 -20.12 11.97
N GLY A 79 9.20 -21.25 11.26
CA GLY A 79 8.15 -21.52 10.28
C GLY A 79 8.28 -20.64 9.03
N ALA A 80 7.15 -20.18 8.47
CA ALA A 80 7.15 -19.41 7.23
C ALA A 80 7.96 -18.10 7.31
N ALA A 81 8.05 -17.49 8.49
CA ALA A 81 8.84 -16.28 8.73
C ALA A 81 10.36 -16.51 8.72
N ASP A 82 10.82 -17.75 8.89
CA ASP A 82 12.25 -18.14 8.80
C ASP A 82 12.73 -18.31 7.35
N VAL A 83 11.80 -18.31 6.39
CA VAL A 83 12.08 -18.70 5.00
C VAL A 83 12.30 -17.48 4.11
N PHE A 84 13.44 -17.47 3.42
CA PHE A 84 13.79 -16.43 2.46
C PHE A 84 14.06 -17.01 1.08
N LEU A 85 13.70 -16.24 0.06
CA LEU A 85 13.93 -16.53 -1.36
C LEU A 85 15.25 -15.90 -1.79
N LEU A 86 16.06 -16.65 -2.54
CA LEU A 86 17.24 -16.14 -3.24
C LEU A 86 16.92 -15.83 -4.69
N GLY A 87 17.64 -14.88 -5.27
CA GLY A 87 17.53 -14.56 -6.69
C GLY A 87 18.32 -13.30 -7.04
N THR A 88 18.03 -12.73 -8.20
CA THR A 88 18.64 -11.48 -8.65
C THR A 88 17.61 -10.40 -8.98
N MET A 89 17.97 -9.14 -8.74
CA MET A 89 17.20 -7.96 -9.15
C MET A 89 18.12 -6.89 -9.76
N GLN A 90 17.60 -6.09 -10.70
CA GLN A 90 18.33 -4.91 -11.18
C GLN A 90 18.34 -3.80 -10.11
N GLY A 91 19.34 -2.92 -10.14
CA GLY A 91 19.44 -1.82 -9.18
C GLY A 91 18.20 -0.92 -9.13
N LYS A 92 17.58 -0.62 -10.28
CA LYS A 92 16.34 0.17 -10.35
C LYS A 92 15.18 -0.52 -9.63
N ASP A 93 15.06 -1.83 -9.78
CA ASP A 93 13.97 -2.61 -9.19
C ASP A 93 14.15 -2.73 -7.68
N ILE A 94 15.40 -2.78 -7.21
CA ILE A 94 15.73 -2.72 -5.78
C ILE A 94 15.33 -1.37 -5.18
N LYS A 95 15.64 -0.25 -5.86
CA LYS A 95 15.23 1.09 -5.42
C LYS A 95 13.71 1.18 -5.32
N GLU A 96 13.01 0.70 -6.36
CA GLU A 96 11.55 0.69 -6.41
C GLU A 96 10.94 -0.18 -5.30
N PHE A 97 11.47 -1.39 -5.07
CA PHE A 97 11.05 -2.27 -3.99
C PHE A 97 11.17 -1.62 -2.61
N ILE A 98 12.34 -1.03 -2.29
CA ILE A 98 12.56 -0.36 -1.00
C ILE A 98 11.64 0.86 -0.85
N LEU A 99 11.47 1.63 -1.93
CA LEU A 99 10.59 2.81 -1.92
C LEU A 99 9.13 2.42 -1.65
N LYS A 100 8.59 1.43 -2.38
CA LYS A 100 7.22 0.93 -2.19
C LYS A 100 7.01 0.39 -0.78
N ARG A 101 7.95 -0.40 -0.26
CA ARG A 101 7.92 -0.90 1.12
C ARG A 101 7.87 0.23 2.14
N SER A 102 8.63 1.29 1.92
CA SER A 102 8.67 2.45 2.80
C SER A 102 7.38 3.28 2.75
N GLN A 103 6.64 3.27 1.63
CA GLN A 103 5.41 4.04 1.44
C GLN A 103 4.20 3.48 2.21
N TYR A 104 4.14 2.17 2.49
CA TYR A 104 3.00 1.57 3.22
C TYR A 104 2.73 2.24 4.57
N ARG A 105 3.80 2.53 5.33
CA ARG A 105 3.75 3.20 6.64
C ARG A 105 4.47 4.55 6.66
N TYR A 106 5.07 5.01 5.56
CA TYR A 106 5.98 6.16 5.55
C TYR A 106 7.05 6.08 6.64
N ALA A 107 7.61 4.88 6.83
CA ALA A 107 8.55 4.52 7.88
C ALA A 107 9.54 3.46 7.37
N LYS A 108 10.63 3.21 8.11
CA LYS A 108 11.61 2.22 7.70
C LYS A 108 11.01 0.83 7.87
N ASP A 109 10.97 0.09 6.78
CA ASP A 109 10.33 -1.21 6.76
C ASP A 109 11.29 -2.39 6.51
N LEU A 110 12.48 -2.13 5.95
CA LEU A 110 13.49 -3.13 5.70
C LEU A 110 14.76 -2.84 6.51
N GLU A 111 15.26 -3.85 7.21
CA GLU A 111 16.67 -3.92 7.59
C GLU A 111 17.47 -4.41 6.39
N VAL A 112 18.68 -3.86 6.22
CA VAL A 112 19.49 -4.12 5.02
C VAL A 112 20.93 -4.44 5.34
N ALA A 113 21.59 -5.17 4.45
CA ALA A 113 23.04 -5.25 4.34
C ALA A 113 23.44 -5.08 2.87
N GLY A 114 24.57 -4.42 2.62
CA GLY A 114 25.11 -4.22 1.26
C GLY A 114 24.52 -3.03 0.48
N LEU A 115 23.44 -2.42 0.97
CA LEU A 115 22.84 -1.23 0.37
C LEU A 115 22.26 -0.29 1.43
N PRO A 116 23.07 0.55 2.10
CA PRO A 116 22.51 1.63 2.90
C PRO A 116 21.57 2.56 2.11
N TYR A 117 20.48 3.00 2.73
CA TYR A 117 19.52 3.93 2.15
C TYR A 117 18.97 4.99 3.12
N ASP A 118 18.63 6.16 2.57
CA ASP A 118 17.92 7.26 3.24
C ASP A 118 16.80 7.77 2.34
N ILE A 119 15.56 7.68 2.83
CA ILE A 119 14.38 8.18 2.13
C ILE A 119 13.68 9.26 2.97
N GLY A 120 13.35 10.37 2.33
CA GLY A 120 12.50 11.42 2.90
C GLY A 120 11.17 11.46 2.17
N PHE A 121 10.07 11.55 2.91
CA PHE A 121 8.73 11.79 2.38
C PHE A 121 8.21 13.16 2.80
N SER A 122 7.50 13.86 1.93
CA SER A 122 6.72 15.05 2.25
C SER A 122 5.31 14.85 1.74
N GLY A 123 4.36 14.70 2.65
CA GLY A 123 2.95 14.48 2.30
C GLY A 123 2.74 13.25 1.43
N GLY A 124 3.53 12.20 1.64
CA GLY A 124 3.43 10.96 0.88
C GLY A 124 4.29 10.87 -0.39
N PHE A 125 4.77 12.00 -0.91
CA PHE A 125 5.74 12.01 -2.02
C PHE A 125 7.18 11.89 -1.53
N PRO A 126 8.03 11.07 -2.17
CA PRO A 126 9.45 11.06 -1.86
C PRO A 126 10.09 12.39 -2.27
N ASN A 127 10.73 13.07 -1.34
CA ASN A 127 11.48 14.32 -1.59
C ASN A 127 13.00 14.16 -1.50
N ARG A 128 13.46 13.00 -1.03
CA ARG A 128 14.88 12.63 -0.91
C ARG A 128 15.00 11.13 -1.01
N GLN A 129 15.93 10.64 -1.83
CA GLN A 129 16.17 9.22 -2.03
C GLN A 129 17.67 9.01 -2.25
N TYR A 130 18.31 8.31 -1.33
CA TYR A 130 19.72 7.97 -1.42
C TYR A 130 19.91 6.47 -1.22
N PHE A 131 20.68 5.84 -2.10
CA PHE A 131 20.98 4.42 -2.11
C PHE A 131 22.47 4.22 -2.39
N HIS A 132 23.23 3.66 -1.45
CA HIS A 132 24.70 3.59 -1.51
C HIS A 132 25.19 2.16 -1.30
N LYS A 133 26.18 1.70 -2.07
CA LYS A 133 26.79 0.35 -1.91
C LYS A 133 27.91 0.34 -0.87
N GLU A 134 28.73 1.40 -0.86
CA GLU A 134 29.80 1.73 0.10
C GLU A 134 29.96 3.28 0.16
N ILE A 135 30.87 3.82 1.00
CA ILE A 135 31.02 5.26 1.41
C ILE A 135 30.89 6.32 0.29
N SER A 136 30.91 5.98 -1.00
CA SER A 136 30.70 6.94 -2.11
C SER A 136 30.14 6.38 -3.43
N ALA A 137 29.77 5.09 -3.51
CA ALA A 137 29.29 4.51 -4.76
C ALA A 137 27.76 4.37 -4.77
N GLU A 138 27.10 5.05 -5.71
CA GLU A 138 25.67 4.88 -5.97
C GLU A 138 25.38 3.49 -6.55
N LEU A 139 24.17 3.01 -6.32
CA LEU A 139 23.66 1.78 -6.91
C LEU A 139 23.43 1.96 -8.42
N ASN A 140 24.03 1.08 -9.24
CA ASN A 140 23.84 1.06 -10.68
C ASN A 140 22.50 0.42 -11.04
N ASP A 141 21.66 1.16 -11.78
CA ASP A 141 20.29 0.77 -12.08
C ASP A 141 20.16 -0.46 -12.99
N ASP A 142 21.15 -0.70 -13.86
CA ASP A 142 21.09 -1.76 -14.87
C ASP A 142 21.83 -3.05 -14.44
N GLU A 143 22.63 -2.98 -13.38
CA GLU A 143 23.39 -4.12 -12.85
C GLU A 143 22.47 -5.06 -12.07
N ASN A 144 22.68 -6.37 -12.24
CA ASN A 144 21.99 -7.40 -11.46
C ASN A 144 22.75 -7.69 -10.18
N TYR A 145 22.02 -7.73 -9.06
CA TYR A 145 22.56 -8.03 -7.74
C TYR A 145 21.91 -9.29 -7.18
N LYS A 146 22.70 -10.12 -6.50
CA LYS A 146 22.21 -11.28 -5.73
C LYS A 146 21.56 -10.80 -4.43
N VAL A 147 20.31 -11.18 -4.23
CA VAL A 147 19.49 -10.66 -3.13
C VAL A 147 18.75 -11.77 -2.39
N ALA A 148 18.42 -11.51 -1.13
CA ALA A 148 17.47 -12.31 -0.37
C ALA A 148 16.29 -11.46 0.10
N ILE A 149 15.07 -11.98 -0.10
CA ILE A 149 13.80 -11.38 0.33
C ILE A 149 12.95 -12.40 1.10
N SER A 150 12.04 -11.94 1.96
CA SER A 150 11.18 -12.83 2.75
C SER A 150 10.13 -13.54 1.88
N ASP A 151 10.04 -14.88 2.00
CA ASP A 151 9.02 -15.70 1.32
C ASP A 151 7.61 -15.40 1.87
N LEU A 152 7.51 -15.09 3.18
CA LEU A 152 6.26 -14.72 3.83
C LEU A 152 5.60 -13.52 3.15
N PHE A 153 6.36 -12.50 2.78
CA PHE A 153 5.78 -11.33 2.13
C PHE A 153 5.64 -11.48 0.62
N PHE A 154 6.25 -12.50 0.02
CA PHE A 154 6.22 -12.70 -1.43
C PHE A 154 4.82 -13.07 -1.92
N PHE A 155 4.27 -14.18 -1.41
CA PHE A 155 2.93 -14.67 -1.79
C PHE A 155 2.35 -15.66 -0.75
N SER A 156 2.07 -15.21 0.49
CA SER A 156 1.60 -16.09 1.60
C SER A 156 0.27 -15.69 2.26
N GLY A 157 -0.44 -14.69 1.72
CA GLY A 157 -1.67 -14.16 2.33
C GLY A 157 -1.44 -13.23 3.54
N TYR A 158 -0.19 -13.10 4.01
CA TYR A 158 0.19 -12.17 5.08
C TYR A 158 0.14 -10.68 4.65
N ALA A 159 0.55 -10.41 3.41
CA ALA A 159 0.54 -9.07 2.82
C ALA A 159 -0.36 -9.07 1.57
N PHE A 160 -1.15 -8.02 1.42
CA PHE A 160 -1.98 -7.82 0.25
C PHE A 160 -1.88 -6.38 -0.27
N PRO A 161 -1.49 -6.19 -1.53
CA PRO A 161 -0.87 -7.21 -2.38
C PRO A 161 0.51 -7.62 -1.84
N GLY A 162 0.87 -8.90 -1.98
CA GLY A 162 2.22 -9.40 -1.64
C GLY A 162 3.27 -8.95 -2.65
N TYR A 163 4.56 -9.10 -2.34
CA TYR A 163 5.66 -8.58 -3.17
C TYR A 163 5.57 -9.05 -4.62
N LYS A 164 5.13 -10.30 -4.83
CA LYS A 164 5.05 -10.91 -6.16
C LYS A 164 4.24 -10.04 -7.13
N TYR A 165 3.07 -9.54 -6.73
CA TYR A 165 2.20 -8.79 -7.64
C TYR A 165 2.15 -7.30 -7.30
N GLY A 166 2.10 -6.94 -6.01
CA GLY A 166 1.97 -5.56 -5.56
C GLY A 166 3.21 -4.69 -5.80
N ASP A 167 4.38 -5.32 -5.70
CA ASP A 167 5.66 -4.66 -5.88
C ASP A 167 6.32 -5.04 -7.20
N ASN A 168 5.55 -5.65 -8.13
CA ASN A 168 6.00 -6.07 -9.46
C ASN A 168 7.16 -7.10 -9.47
N LEU A 169 7.40 -7.80 -8.35
CA LEU A 169 8.52 -8.73 -8.23
C LEU A 169 8.36 -9.99 -9.08
N ASN A 170 7.17 -10.30 -9.59
CA ASN A 170 6.99 -11.36 -10.58
C ASN A 170 7.74 -11.09 -11.90
N PHE A 171 8.07 -9.84 -12.20
CA PHE A 171 8.90 -9.48 -13.35
C PHE A 171 10.31 -9.03 -12.93
N ALA A 172 10.44 -8.37 -11.78
CA ALA A 172 11.69 -7.78 -11.32
C ALA A 172 12.62 -8.76 -10.58
N PHE A 173 12.08 -9.80 -9.94
CA PHE A 173 12.87 -10.76 -9.17
C PHE A 173 13.04 -12.07 -9.93
N ALA A 174 14.24 -12.26 -10.48
CA ALA A 174 14.64 -13.53 -11.06
C ALA A 174 14.97 -14.52 -9.93
N GLN A 175 13.91 -15.14 -9.40
CA GLN A 175 13.97 -16.09 -8.29
C GLN A 175 14.77 -17.35 -8.66
N GLU A 176 15.65 -17.79 -7.76
CA GLU A 176 16.28 -19.10 -7.79
C GLU A 176 15.39 -20.18 -7.15
N ASN A 177 15.57 -21.44 -7.54
CA ASN A 177 14.82 -22.56 -6.94
C ASN A 177 15.18 -22.84 -5.47
N GLN A 178 16.16 -22.12 -4.91
CA GLN A 178 16.64 -22.31 -3.56
C GLN A 178 15.90 -21.37 -2.57
N LYS A 179 15.40 -21.98 -1.49
CA LYS A 179 14.96 -21.27 -0.29
C LYS A 179 15.99 -21.46 0.81
N ILE A 180 16.14 -20.47 1.69
CA ILE A 180 17.07 -20.52 2.83
C ILE A 180 16.34 -20.33 4.15
N SER A 181 16.93 -20.84 5.22
CA SER A 181 16.52 -20.57 6.61
C SER A 181 17.40 -19.48 7.20
N VAL A 182 16.78 -18.45 7.79
CA VAL A 182 17.46 -17.37 8.51
C VAL A 182 18.18 -17.92 9.73
N ARG A 183 17.49 -18.76 10.52
CA ARG A 183 18.04 -19.40 11.71
C ARG A 183 19.24 -20.29 11.38
N GLN A 184 19.20 -21.03 10.26
CA GLN A 184 20.35 -21.80 9.82
C GLN A 184 21.52 -20.90 9.40
N ALA A 185 21.24 -19.81 8.68
CA ALA A 185 22.27 -18.82 8.31
C ALA A 185 22.99 -18.25 9.54
N ILE A 186 22.23 -17.96 10.60
CA ILE A 186 22.79 -17.45 11.85
C ILE A 186 23.66 -18.51 12.54
N LYS A 187 23.21 -19.77 12.60
CA LYS A 187 24.02 -20.87 13.16
C LYS A 187 25.34 -21.02 12.41
N ASP A 188 25.28 -21.12 11.08
CA ASP A 188 26.47 -21.26 10.23
C ASP A 188 27.43 -20.08 10.41
N TYR A 189 26.89 -18.87 10.53
CA TYR A 189 27.68 -17.66 10.80
C TYR A 189 28.39 -17.73 12.16
N LEU A 190 27.69 -18.15 13.22
CA LEU A 190 28.21 -18.23 14.59
C LEU A 190 29.18 -19.41 14.82
N GLU A 191 29.10 -20.46 14.00
CA GLU A 191 29.93 -21.67 14.12
C GLU A 191 31.18 -21.64 13.23
N SER A 192 31.10 -21.03 12.06
CA SER A 192 32.17 -21.13 11.05
C SER A 192 33.50 -20.47 11.45
N ASN A 193 33.49 -19.49 12.37
CA ASN A 193 34.62 -18.59 12.65
C ASN A 193 35.28 -17.97 11.39
N LYS A 194 34.61 -18.07 10.23
CA LYS A 194 35.14 -17.71 8.91
C LYS A 194 34.90 -16.24 8.58
N TYR A 195 33.85 -15.66 9.17
CA TYR A 195 33.36 -14.35 8.80
C TYR A 195 33.79 -13.29 9.83
N PRO A 196 34.25 -12.10 9.38
CA PRO A 196 34.56 -11.01 10.29
C PRO A 196 33.29 -10.54 11.00
N TRP A 197 33.41 -9.95 12.18
CA TRP A 197 32.25 -9.39 12.88
C TRP A 197 31.55 -8.29 12.08
N PRO A 198 30.22 -8.11 12.19
CA PRO A 198 29.52 -7.03 11.51
C PRO A 198 29.63 -5.71 12.30
N TYR A 199 29.55 -4.58 11.61
CA TYR A 199 29.43 -3.27 12.27
C TYR A 199 27.99 -3.07 12.75
N LEU A 200 27.73 -3.49 13.99
CA LEU A 200 26.35 -3.56 14.50
C LEU A 200 25.70 -2.20 14.78
N SER A 201 26.49 -1.16 15.05
CA SER A 201 26.01 0.19 15.32
C SER A 201 25.88 1.08 14.08
N GLU A 202 26.15 0.54 12.89
CA GLU A 202 26.14 1.34 11.67
C GLU A 202 24.70 1.67 11.23
N ARG A 203 24.50 2.89 10.77
CA ARG A 203 23.21 3.33 10.25
C ARG A 203 23.12 2.93 8.78
N ARG A 204 22.35 1.88 8.49
CA ARG A 204 22.15 1.39 7.12
C ARG A 204 20.85 1.85 6.50
N ALA A 205 19.80 2.08 7.27
CA ALA A 205 18.49 2.35 6.70
C ALA A 205 17.76 3.42 7.50
N THR A 206 17.18 4.39 6.80
CA THR A 206 16.39 5.47 7.40
C THR A 206 15.26 5.87 6.46
N VAL A 207 14.08 6.04 7.05
CA VAL A 207 12.98 6.74 6.42
C VAL A 207 12.55 7.88 7.33
N THR A 208 12.39 9.08 6.77
CA THR A 208 11.96 10.28 7.50
C THR A 208 10.73 10.90 6.85
N ARG A 209 9.87 11.47 7.69
CA ARG A 209 8.75 12.30 7.26
C ARG A 209 9.17 13.77 7.39
N GLY A 210 8.84 14.58 6.38
CA GLY A 210 9.18 15.99 6.31
C GLY A 210 8.49 16.81 7.39
N SER A 211 8.98 18.02 7.61
CA SER A 211 8.40 18.96 8.56
C SER A 211 6.95 19.25 8.21
N GLN A 212 6.08 19.18 9.23
CA GLN A 212 4.66 19.45 9.10
C GLN A 212 4.38 20.91 9.44
N LYS A 213 3.44 21.54 8.73
CA LYS A 213 2.93 22.89 9.06
C LYS A 213 1.59 22.76 9.78
N GLU A 214 1.29 23.67 10.70
CA GLU A 214 -0.04 23.72 11.30
C GLU A 214 -1.04 24.32 10.31
N GLY A 215 -2.07 23.56 9.96
CA GLY A 215 -3.20 24.00 9.13
C GLY A 215 -4.41 24.43 9.96
N GLY A 216 -4.55 23.96 11.21
CA GLY A 216 -5.70 24.25 12.05
C GLY A 216 -6.99 23.55 11.55
N PHE A 217 -8.16 24.09 11.90
CA PHE A 217 -9.43 23.53 11.44
C PHE A 217 -9.67 23.81 9.95
N ARG A 218 -10.08 22.79 9.20
CA ARG A 218 -10.45 22.86 7.79
C ARG A 218 -11.65 21.96 7.50
N ARG A 219 -12.54 22.42 6.64
CA ARG A 219 -13.61 21.60 6.05
C ARG A 219 -13.01 20.59 5.09
N ILE A 220 -13.73 19.51 4.80
CA ILE A 220 -13.18 18.42 3.98
C ILE A 220 -12.87 18.88 2.55
N PHE A 221 -13.77 19.64 1.92
CA PHE A 221 -13.54 20.21 0.59
C PHE A 221 -12.33 21.16 0.52
N GLU A 222 -11.93 21.80 1.62
CA GLU A 222 -10.69 22.61 1.69
C GLU A 222 -9.43 21.73 1.77
N ILE A 223 -9.55 20.51 2.30
CA ILE A 223 -8.47 19.52 2.35
C ILE A 223 -8.32 18.84 1.00
N GLN A 224 -9.42 18.40 0.38
CA GLN A 224 -9.40 17.81 -0.95
C GLN A 224 -8.92 18.84 -2.00
N GLY A 225 -9.55 20.01 -2.00
CA GLY A 225 -9.31 21.00 -3.04
C GLY A 225 -9.86 20.56 -4.40
N SER A 226 -9.54 21.32 -5.43
CA SER A 226 -10.05 21.11 -6.80
C SER A 226 -8.97 20.60 -7.75
N ALA A 227 -7.99 19.85 -7.26
CA ALA A 227 -6.87 19.28 -8.02
C ALA A 227 -6.54 17.88 -7.49
N HIS A 228 -5.74 17.11 -8.22
CA HIS A 228 -5.30 15.74 -7.83
C HIS A 228 -4.39 15.70 -6.59
N VAL A 229 -3.92 16.85 -6.10
CA VAL A 229 -3.07 16.96 -4.92
C VAL A 229 -3.66 18.00 -4.00
N SER A 230 -3.81 17.63 -2.74
CA SER A 230 -4.32 18.52 -1.72
C SER A 230 -3.53 19.84 -1.63
N PRO A 231 -4.20 21.01 -1.56
CA PRO A 231 -3.53 22.29 -1.28
C PRO A 231 -2.93 22.35 0.14
N LEU A 232 -3.29 21.39 1.01
CA LEU A 232 -2.85 21.28 2.39
C LEU A 232 -1.87 20.14 2.61
N LEU A 233 -1.25 19.61 1.55
CA LEU A 233 -0.19 18.61 1.61
C LEU A 233 0.83 18.91 2.73
N SER A 234 1.16 17.92 3.55
CA SER A 234 2.06 18.03 4.71
C SER A 234 1.57 18.95 5.84
N HIS A 235 0.34 19.46 5.81
CA HIS A 235 -0.21 20.21 6.94
C HIS A 235 -0.87 19.27 7.94
N ARG A 236 -0.71 19.57 9.23
CA ARG A 236 -1.51 18.99 10.30
C ARG A 236 -2.82 19.77 10.42
N VAL A 237 -3.94 19.10 10.21
CA VAL A 237 -5.27 19.72 10.18
C VAL A 237 -6.21 19.00 11.14
N SER A 238 -7.27 19.70 11.57
CA SER A 238 -8.44 19.11 12.20
C SER A 238 -9.65 19.31 11.29
N THR A 239 -10.49 18.28 11.16
CA THR A 239 -11.72 18.34 10.38
C THR A 239 -12.84 17.57 11.09
N ARG A 240 -14.06 17.70 10.59
CA ARG A 240 -15.25 17.00 11.06
C ARG A 240 -15.97 16.37 9.89
N GLY A 241 -16.59 15.22 10.14
CA GLY A 241 -17.39 14.53 9.15
C GLY A 241 -18.16 13.37 9.75
N VAL A 242 -19.11 12.85 8.99
CA VAL A 242 -19.85 11.64 9.33
C VAL A 242 -19.09 10.45 8.76
N VAL A 243 -18.86 9.40 9.55
CA VAL A 243 -18.26 8.15 9.07
C VAL A 243 -19.21 7.49 8.06
N THR A 244 -18.76 7.31 6.83
CA THR A 244 -19.56 6.75 5.72
C THR A 244 -19.14 5.32 5.37
N ALA A 245 -17.89 4.96 5.64
CA ALA A 245 -17.37 3.60 5.51
C ALA A 245 -16.23 3.37 6.52
N ILE A 246 -16.10 2.15 7.04
CA ILE A 246 -15.02 1.76 7.96
C ILE A 246 -14.74 0.25 7.86
N GLY A 247 -13.47 -0.13 7.90
CA GLY A 247 -13.04 -1.53 7.79
C GLY A 247 -11.63 -1.74 8.30
N VAL A 248 -11.41 -2.92 8.89
CA VAL A 248 -10.10 -3.34 9.42
C VAL A 248 -9.34 -4.03 8.31
N ASN A 249 -8.16 -3.51 7.96
CA ASN A 249 -7.25 -4.16 7.03
C ASN A 249 -6.36 -5.12 7.82
N GLU A 250 -6.64 -6.43 7.73
CA GLU A 250 -5.87 -7.47 8.43
C GLU A 250 -4.56 -7.81 7.71
N TRP A 251 -4.41 -7.39 6.44
CA TRP A 251 -3.18 -7.58 5.70
C TRP A 251 -2.17 -6.51 6.04
N TYR A 252 -0.88 -6.86 6.00
CA TYR A 252 0.19 -5.88 6.15
C TYR A 252 -0.07 -4.63 5.26
N PRO A 253 0.09 -3.39 5.77
CA PRO A 253 0.68 -3.04 7.08
C PRO A 253 -0.23 -3.15 8.30
N GLY A 254 -1.47 -3.60 8.16
CA GLY A 254 -2.49 -3.55 9.21
C GLY A 254 -3.17 -2.18 9.30
N GLY A 255 -4.20 -2.08 10.14
CA GLY A 255 -4.84 -0.81 10.51
C GLY A 255 -6.32 -0.72 10.13
N VAL A 256 -6.86 0.50 10.23
CA VAL A 256 -8.27 0.79 9.90
C VAL A 256 -8.32 1.88 8.83
N ASP A 257 -8.95 1.54 7.72
CA ASP A 257 -9.34 2.50 6.68
C ASP A 257 -10.75 3.00 6.99
N MET A 258 -10.94 4.31 6.92
CA MET A 258 -12.20 4.98 7.23
C MET A 258 -12.43 6.13 6.27
N TYR A 259 -13.65 6.26 5.78
CA TYR A 259 -14.09 7.44 5.04
C TYR A 259 -15.01 8.28 5.92
N ILE A 260 -14.74 9.57 5.96
CA ILE A 260 -15.63 10.57 6.55
C ILE A 260 -16.09 11.52 5.45
N GLN A 261 -17.32 12.02 5.54
CA GLN A 261 -17.84 13.00 4.59
C GLN A 261 -18.45 14.18 5.33
N ASP A 262 -18.24 15.37 4.79
CA ASP A 262 -18.83 16.60 5.29
C ASP A 262 -20.34 16.57 5.06
N PRO A 263 -21.18 16.71 6.11
CA PRO A 263 -22.63 16.59 5.95
C PRO A 263 -23.29 17.78 5.25
N GLU A 264 -22.63 18.94 5.23
CA GLU A 264 -23.16 20.13 4.54
C GLU A 264 -22.57 20.25 3.13
N GLY A 265 -21.29 19.86 2.98
CA GLY A 265 -20.51 20.04 1.76
C GLY A 265 -20.35 21.51 1.35
N ASP A 266 -19.80 21.75 0.16
CA ASP A 266 -19.74 23.09 -0.44
C ASP A 266 -20.61 23.28 -1.70
N GLY A 267 -21.24 22.19 -2.17
CA GLY A 267 -22.16 22.18 -3.30
C GLY A 267 -21.46 22.36 -4.67
N ARG A 268 -20.15 22.13 -4.74
CA ARG A 268 -19.39 22.20 -5.98
C ARG A 268 -19.12 20.80 -6.54
N ASP A 269 -19.20 20.67 -7.86
CA ASP A 269 -18.94 19.40 -8.53
C ASP A 269 -17.44 19.12 -8.74
N ASP A 270 -16.58 20.14 -8.56
CA ASP A 270 -15.14 20.08 -8.81
C ASP A 270 -14.28 19.91 -7.55
N THR A 271 -14.91 19.59 -6.42
CA THR A 271 -14.27 19.32 -5.13
C THR A 271 -14.98 18.16 -4.44
N SER A 272 -14.21 17.30 -3.75
CA SER A 272 -14.81 16.22 -2.95
C SER A 272 -15.10 16.67 -1.52
N ASP A 273 -16.27 16.28 -1.02
CA ASP A 273 -16.65 16.40 0.40
C ASP A 273 -16.27 15.17 1.25
N GLY A 274 -15.71 14.14 0.62
CA GLY A 274 -15.24 12.91 1.25
C GLY A 274 -13.75 12.96 1.57
N LEU A 275 -13.33 12.28 2.63
CA LEU A 275 -11.92 12.20 3.04
C LEU A 275 -11.60 10.84 3.60
N HIS A 276 -10.50 10.27 3.11
CA HIS A 276 -9.93 9.06 3.68
C HIS A 276 -9.14 9.37 4.97
N VAL A 277 -9.29 8.53 5.98
CA VAL A 277 -8.58 8.62 7.26
C VAL A 277 -8.04 7.23 7.60
N PHE A 278 -6.73 7.13 7.79
CA PHE A 278 -6.08 5.88 8.18
C PHE A 278 -5.68 5.92 9.65
N LEU A 279 -6.06 4.87 10.40
CA LEU A 279 -5.66 4.67 11.80
C LEU A 279 -4.70 3.48 11.90
N GLU A 280 -3.56 3.69 12.54
CA GLU A 280 -2.57 2.62 12.76
C GLU A 280 -3.06 1.55 13.77
N ASN A 281 -4.00 1.91 14.66
CA ASN A 281 -4.55 0.99 15.66
C ASN A 281 -5.87 0.39 15.16
N GLU A 282 -5.95 -0.93 15.19
CA GLU A 282 -7.13 -1.71 14.80
C GLU A 282 -8.29 -1.62 15.81
N ASN A 283 -8.00 -1.21 17.03
CA ASN A 283 -9.03 -1.06 18.07
C ASN A 283 -9.69 0.32 17.99
N THR A 284 -10.89 0.34 17.42
CA THR A 284 -11.76 1.52 17.40
C THR A 284 -13.21 1.13 17.66
N ASP A 285 -13.94 1.97 18.40
CA ASP A 285 -15.38 1.84 18.66
C ASP A 285 -16.23 2.65 17.66
N LEU A 286 -15.59 3.23 16.64
CA LEU A 286 -16.23 4.04 15.61
C LEU A 286 -17.09 3.18 14.69
N GLN A 287 -18.24 3.75 14.30
CA GLN A 287 -19.21 3.09 13.44
C GLN A 287 -19.71 4.04 12.34
N ILE A 288 -20.22 3.47 11.25
CA ILE A 288 -20.89 4.24 10.19
C ILE A 288 -22.05 5.04 10.81
N GLY A 289 -22.12 6.33 10.46
CA GLY A 289 -23.07 7.30 11.02
C GLY A 289 -22.54 8.08 12.21
N ASP A 290 -21.38 7.73 12.76
CA ASP A 290 -20.76 8.53 13.82
C ASP A 290 -20.27 9.87 13.26
N TYR A 291 -20.60 10.96 13.97
CA TYR A 291 -20.02 12.26 13.69
C TYR A 291 -18.75 12.45 14.50
N VAL A 292 -17.64 12.69 13.82
CA VAL A 292 -16.30 12.64 14.41
C VAL A 292 -15.52 13.92 14.20
N VAL A 293 -14.55 14.17 15.08
CA VAL A 293 -13.43 15.10 14.84
C VAL A 293 -12.21 14.25 14.51
N ALA A 294 -11.63 14.47 13.33
CA ALA A 294 -10.38 13.84 12.91
C ALA A 294 -9.26 14.89 12.90
N THR A 295 -8.15 14.60 13.57
CA THR A 295 -6.94 15.42 13.55
C THR A 295 -5.78 14.58 13.06
N GLY A 296 -5.13 14.99 11.98
CA GLY A 296 -4.06 14.22 11.35
C GLY A 296 -3.26 15.09 10.40
N VAL A 297 -2.37 14.45 9.64
CA VAL A 297 -1.51 15.10 8.64
C VAL A 297 -2.00 14.72 7.27
N VAL A 298 -2.14 15.70 6.38
CA VAL A 298 -2.57 15.48 5.01
C VAL A 298 -1.44 14.85 4.20
N TYR A 299 -1.73 13.71 3.59
CA TYR A 299 -0.84 12.91 2.75
C TYR A 299 -1.55 12.55 1.45
N GLU A 300 -0.78 12.44 0.38
CA GLU A 300 -1.17 11.68 -0.81
C GLU A 300 -0.67 10.24 -0.68
N GLN A 301 -1.59 9.28 -0.61
CA GLN A 301 -1.22 7.87 -0.72
C GLN A 301 -0.97 7.48 -2.17
N VAL A 302 0.29 7.64 -2.60
CA VAL A 302 0.70 7.38 -3.98
C VAL A 302 0.66 5.87 -4.29
N MET A 303 -0.05 5.52 -5.35
CA MET A 303 -0.11 4.16 -5.91
C MET A 303 0.93 3.99 -7.03
N THR A 304 1.12 2.77 -7.53
CA THR A 304 2.16 2.48 -8.55
C THR A 304 1.95 3.27 -9.86
N THR A 305 0.71 3.64 -10.18
CA THR A 305 0.34 4.48 -11.32
C THR A 305 0.72 5.96 -11.15
N GLY A 306 1.18 6.37 -9.96
CA GLY A 306 1.67 7.71 -9.66
C GLY A 306 0.60 8.69 -9.17
N LEU A 307 -0.68 8.31 -9.17
CA LEU A 307 -1.76 9.09 -8.54
C LEU A 307 -1.84 8.82 -7.04
N GLY A 308 -2.25 9.84 -6.30
CA GLY A 308 -2.49 9.81 -4.86
C GLY A 308 -3.95 9.53 -4.52
N ARG A 309 -4.17 9.12 -3.27
CA ARG A 309 -5.44 9.30 -2.57
C ARG A 309 -5.24 10.31 -1.44
N THR A 310 -6.06 11.36 -1.39
CA THR A 310 -5.96 12.35 -0.31
C THR A 310 -6.39 11.72 1.01
N SER A 311 -5.48 11.71 1.98
CA SER A 311 -5.66 10.98 3.24
C SER A 311 -5.18 11.75 4.46
N LEU A 312 -5.84 11.57 5.60
CA LEU A 312 -5.26 11.87 6.91
C LEU A 312 -4.47 10.67 7.44
N ARG A 313 -3.18 10.91 7.72
CA ARG A 313 -2.25 9.98 8.40
C ARG A 313 -1.87 10.54 9.78
N ASP A 314 -1.25 9.72 10.62
CA ASP A 314 -0.99 10.05 12.04
C ASP A 314 -2.25 10.57 12.75
N ALA A 315 -3.39 9.99 12.38
CA ALA A 315 -4.69 10.54 12.70
C ALA A 315 -5.16 10.08 14.08
N LYS A 316 -5.83 11.00 14.78
CA LYS A 316 -6.63 10.72 15.96
C LYS A 316 -8.06 11.11 15.66
N VAL A 317 -8.97 10.19 15.90
CA VAL A 317 -10.40 10.39 15.63
C VAL A 317 -11.18 10.22 16.92
N ASN A 318 -12.05 11.18 17.21
CA ASN A 318 -12.92 11.12 18.38
C ASN A 318 -14.36 11.33 17.93
N LYS A 319 -15.25 10.42 18.35
CA LYS A 319 -16.69 10.59 18.24
C LYS A 319 -17.15 11.78 19.06
N ILE A 320 -18.11 12.56 18.56
CA ILE A 320 -18.79 13.60 19.31
C ILE A 320 -20.01 12.97 20.00
N PRO A 321 -19.98 12.76 21.34
CA PRO A 321 -21.03 12.02 22.02
C PRO A 321 -22.38 12.74 21.96
N GLY A 322 -23.45 11.96 21.79
CA GLY A 322 -24.83 12.48 21.81
C GLY A 322 -25.27 13.22 20.55
N LEU A 323 -24.40 13.36 19.54
CA LEU A 323 -24.74 13.97 18.27
C LEU A 323 -24.99 12.88 17.21
N VAL A 324 -26.22 12.83 16.71
CA VAL A 324 -26.61 11.94 15.60
C VAL A 324 -26.80 12.81 14.36
N VAL A 325 -25.93 12.62 13.38
CA VAL A 325 -26.01 13.29 12.08
C VAL A 325 -26.42 12.23 11.05
N PRO A 326 -27.44 12.48 10.21
CA PRO A 326 -27.77 11.54 9.15
C PRO A 326 -26.58 11.36 8.20
N LEU A 327 -26.50 10.20 7.54
CA LEU A 327 -25.53 10.03 6.46
C LEU A 327 -25.75 11.10 5.38
N PRO A 328 -24.70 11.74 4.86
CA PRO A 328 -24.81 12.72 3.78
C PRO A 328 -25.55 12.13 2.58
N ALA A 329 -26.40 12.89 1.90
CA ALA A 329 -27.14 12.36 0.74
C ALA A 329 -26.15 11.89 -0.35
N PRO A 330 -26.39 10.73 -1.00
CA PRO A 330 -25.46 10.25 -2.01
C PRO A 330 -25.56 11.10 -3.29
N VAL A 331 -24.44 11.30 -3.96
CA VAL A 331 -24.41 11.89 -5.30
C VAL A 331 -24.95 10.87 -6.30
N ILE A 332 -26.02 11.22 -7.01
CA ILE A 332 -26.60 10.35 -8.04
C ILE A 332 -25.71 10.43 -9.28
N LEU A 333 -25.28 9.28 -9.80
CA LEU A 333 -24.46 9.17 -11.00
C LEU A 333 -25.29 8.65 -12.17
N GLY A 334 -25.05 9.21 -13.34
CA GLY A 334 -25.76 8.89 -14.57
C GLY A 334 -27.10 9.64 -14.71
N LYS A 335 -28.13 8.95 -15.19
CA LYS A 335 -29.41 9.56 -15.60
C LYS A 335 -30.13 10.18 -14.40
N GLY A 336 -30.35 11.50 -14.48
CA GLY A 336 -31.01 12.27 -13.42
C GLY A 336 -30.07 12.74 -12.30
N GLY A 337 -28.76 12.52 -12.47
CA GLY A 337 -27.71 13.02 -11.59
C GLY A 337 -26.54 13.59 -12.40
N ARG A 338 -25.31 13.38 -11.91
CA ARG A 338 -24.08 13.78 -12.61
C ARG A 338 -23.81 12.82 -13.77
N GLU A 339 -23.74 13.35 -14.98
CA GLU A 339 -23.37 12.57 -16.17
C GLU A 339 -21.91 12.12 -16.07
N ILE A 340 -21.68 10.82 -16.21
CA ILE A 340 -20.33 10.25 -16.20
C ILE A 340 -19.71 10.48 -17.58
N PRO A 341 -18.51 11.07 -17.68
CA PRO A 341 -17.83 11.23 -18.96
C PRO A 341 -17.59 9.89 -19.64
N LYS A 342 -17.86 9.84 -20.95
CA LYS A 342 -17.61 8.68 -21.84
C LYS A 342 -16.54 8.95 -22.89
N GLY A 343 -15.90 10.11 -22.80
CA GLY A 343 -14.92 10.57 -23.78
C GLY A 343 -13.52 10.11 -23.43
N ALA A 344 -12.62 11.07 -23.23
CA ALA A 344 -11.24 10.78 -22.86
C ALA A 344 -11.14 10.41 -21.36
N ILE A 345 -10.24 9.47 -21.05
CA ILE A 345 -9.76 9.30 -19.66
C ILE A 345 -9.15 10.60 -19.16
N SER A 346 -8.26 11.20 -19.95
CA SER A 346 -7.81 12.57 -19.76
C SER A 346 -7.41 13.23 -21.08
N THR A 347 -7.66 14.53 -21.18
CA THR A 347 -7.17 15.42 -22.24
C THR A 347 -5.86 16.11 -21.86
N HIS A 348 -5.39 15.95 -20.63
CA HIS A 348 -4.14 16.51 -20.15
C HIS A 348 -2.93 15.67 -20.58
N ASN A 349 -1.91 16.32 -21.15
CA ASN A 349 -0.63 15.68 -21.47
C ASN A 349 0.41 16.04 -20.40
N GLY A 350 0.67 15.14 -19.46
CA GLY A 350 1.66 15.36 -18.41
C GLY A 350 1.34 14.63 -17.12
N ASN A 351 2.06 14.99 -16.06
CA ASN A 351 1.80 14.49 -14.72
C ASN A 351 0.56 15.17 -14.13
N LEU A 352 -0.51 14.41 -13.93
CA LEU A 352 -1.78 14.91 -13.38
C LEU A 352 -1.64 15.56 -12.00
N ASN A 353 -0.65 15.14 -11.20
CA ASN A 353 -0.34 15.74 -9.91
C ASN A 353 0.16 17.20 -10.01
N LEU A 354 0.50 17.69 -11.21
CA LEU A 354 0.90 19.08 -11.45
C LEU A 354 -0.25 19.96 -11.93
N LYS A 355 -1.46 19.39 -12.09
CA LYS A 355 -2.65 20.17 -12.45
C LYS A 355 -3.09 21.01 -11.26
N ILE A 356 -3.49 22.24 -11.56
CA ILE A 356 -4.03 23.18 -10.57
C ILE A 356 -5.55 23.12 -10.46
N SER A 357 -6.22 22.45 -11.40
CA SER A 357 -7.67 22.32 -11.47
C SER A 357 -8.10 21.02 -12.15
N LEU A 358 -9.25 20.48 -11.75
CA LEU A 358 -9.95 19.39 -12.43
C LEU A 358 -10.72 19.90 -13.66
N ASN A 359 -10.76 19.08 -14.71
CA ASN A 359 -11.59 19.21 -15.89
C ASN A 359 -12.61 18.06 -15.88
N LEU A 360 -13.82 18.30 -15.41
CA LEU A 360 -14.84 17.24 -15.21
C LEU A 360 -15.35 16.58 -16.51
N SER A 361 -14.90 17.04 -17.68
CA SER A 361 -15.12 16.30 -18.95
C SER A 361 -14.13 15.16 -19.17
N ASP A 362 -13.03 15.12 -18.41
CA ASP A 362 -12.11 14.01 -18.34
C ASP A 362 -12.61 13.00 -17.29
N GLY A 363 -12.63 11.71 -17.65
CA GLY A 363 -13.06 10.67 -16.71
C GLY A 363 -12.28 10.67 -15.41
N ILE A 364 -10.95 10.79 -15.48
CA ILE A 364 -10.10 10.71 -14.29
C ILE A 364 -10.33 11.87 -13.31
N ASP A 365 -10.59 13.06 -13.83
CA ASP A 365 -10.87 14.24 -13.01
C ASP A 365 -12.30 14.20 -12.44
N PHE A 366 -13.25 13.64 -13.19
CA PHE A 366 -14.59 13.40 -12.70
C PHE A 366 -14.58 12.45 -11.48
N TRP A 367 -13.84 11.34 -11.56
CA TRP A 367 -13.72 10.40 -10.45
C TRP A 367 -12.98 11.00 -9.26
N GLU A 368 -11.94 11.80 -9.50
CA GLU A 368 -11.23 12.54 -8.46
C GLU A 368 -12.14 13.48 -7.69
N SER A 369 -13.04 14.19 -8.38
CA SER A 369 -14.00 15.10 -7.72
C SER A 369 -15.00 14.40 -6.78
N LEU A 370 -15.07 13.07 -6.82
CA LEU A 370 -15.97 12.25 -6.02
C LEU A 370 -15.22 11.37 -5.00
N GLU A 371 -13.89 11.50 -4.90
CA GLU A 371 -13.05 10.63 -4.05
C GLU A 371 -13.50 10.68 -2.57
N GLY A 372 -13.94 9.54 -2.04
CA GLY A 372 -14.42 9.36 -0.68
C GLY A 372 -15.88 9.75 -0.45
N MET A 373 -16.60 10.23 -1.47
CA MET A 373 -18.01 10.61 -1.34
C MET A 373 -18.96 9.42 -1.43
N ARG A 374 -20.10 9.52 -0.75
CA ARG A 374 -21.23 8.63 -0.98
C ARG A 374 -21.80 8.87 -2.36
N VAL A 375 -21.91 7.82 -3.16
CA VAL A 375 -22.48 7.85 -4.51
C VAL A 375 -23.58 6.82 -4.67
N GLN A 376 -24.48 7.07 -5.62
CA GLN A 376 -25.59 6.19 -5.97
C GLN A 376 -25.60 5.95 -7.47
N VAL A 377 -25.62 4.67 -7.85
CA VAL A 377 -25.74 4.19 -9.22
C VAL A 377 -27.00 3.36 -9.35
N LYS A 378 -27.49 3.21 -10.59
CA LYS A 378 -28.74 2.51 -10.85
C LYS A 378 -28.63 1.63 -12.08
N ASP A 379 -29.31 0.48 -12.01
CA ASP A 379 -29.59 -0.36 -13.17
C ASP A 379 -28.30 -0.73 -13.93
N LEU A 380 -27.45 -1.53 -13.27
CA LEU A 380 -26.10 -1.80 -13.73
C LEU A 380 -26.08 -2.81 -14.87
N ARG A 381 -25.06 -2.71 -15.71
CA ARG A 381 -24.66 -3.76 -16.63
C ARG A 381 -23.23 -4.18 -16.39
N VAL A 382 -23.04 -5.49 -16.25
CA VAL A 382 -21.71 -6.10 -16.09
C VAL A 382 -20.97 -6.07 -17.42
N VAL A 383 -19.81 -5.43 -17.44
CA VAL A 383 -18.93 -5.34 -18.62
C VAL A 383 -17.65 -6.18 -18.48
N GLY A 384 -17.35 -6.64 -17.25
CA GLY A 384 -16.24 -7.54 -16.96
C GLY A 384 -16.29 -8.02 -15.52
N PHE A 385 -15.56 -9.07 -15.21
CA PHE A 385 -15.37 -9.54 -13.83
C PHE A 385 -14.08 -10.36 -13.73
N ARG A 386 -13.58 -10.54 -12.50
CA ARG A 386 -12.42 -11.36 -12.18
C ARG A 386 -12.57 -11.98 -10.79
N GLY A 387 -12.18 -13.23 -10.62
CA GLY A 387 -12.31 -13.92 -9.33
C GLY A 387 -13.69 -14.54 -9.13
N GLY A 388 -13.99 -14.95 -7.89
CA GLY A 388 -15.18 -15.72 -7.54
C GLY A 388 -15.20 -17.11 -8.18
N HIS A 389 -16.40 -17.62 -8.44
CA HIS A 389 -16.61 -18.86 -9.18
C HIS A 389 -16.47 -18.64 -10.69
N GLU A 390 -15.33 -19.01 -11.27
CA GLU A 390 -15.12 -19.01 -12.72
C GLU A 390 -15.58 -20.35 -13.32
N ASN A 391 -16.47 -20.30 -14.32
CA ASN A 391 -17.03 -21.51 -14.96
C ASN A 391 -15.95 -22.46 -15.54
N HIS A 392 -14.76 -21.96 -15.88
CA HIS A 392 -13.65 -22.77 -16.40
C HIS A 392 -12.79 -23.46 -15.32
N GLU A 393 -12.92 -23.09 -14.04
CA GLU A 393 -12.15 -23.69 -12.93
C GLU A 393 -12.90 -24.86 -12.26
N SER A 394 -14.14 -25.12 -12.67
CA SER A 394 -14.99 -26.22 -12.21
C SER A 394 -14.54 -27.63 -12.66
N HIS A 395 -13.37 -27.79 -13.29
CA HIS A 395 -12.87 -29.07 -13.78
C HIS A 395 -11.63 -29.64 -13.07
N VAL A 396 -11.03 -28.94 -12.10
CA VAL A 396 -9.89 -29.50 -11.36
C VAL A 396 -9.82 -28.97 -9.92
N GLY A 397 -10.83 -29.24 -9.08
CA GLY A 397 -10.72 -29.06 -7.61
C GLY A 397 -10.10 -27.75 -7.14
N ALA A 398 -10.25 -26.66 -7.91
CA ALA A 398 -9.62 -25.38 -7.64
C ALA A 398 -10.51 -24.66 -6.63
N ASP A 399 -9.93 -24.29 -5.50
CA ASP A 399 -10.63 -23.52 -4.47
C ASP A 399 -11.16 -22.22 -5.07
N VAL A 400 -12.40 -21.86 -4.71
CA VAL A 400 -13.02 -20.59 -5.07
C VAL A 400 -12.05 -19.46 -4.74
N LYS A 401 -11.76 -18.58 -5.72
CA LYS A 401 -10.92 -17.41 -5.48
C LYS A 401 -11.57 -16.58 -4.37
N GLY A 402 -10.83 -16.34 -3.28
CA GLY A 402 -11.29 -15.57 -2.13
C GLY A 402 -11.52 -14.06 -2.38
N TYR A 403 -11.56 -13.64 -3.64
CA TYR A 403 -11.82 -12.28 -4.07
C TYR A 403 -12.72 -12.27 -5.31
N LEU A 404 -13.46 -11.18 -5.52
CA LEU A 404 -14.26 -10.92 -6.69
C LEU A 404 -14.18 -9.43 -7.04
N ASN A 405 -13.88 -9.13 -8.30
CA ASN A 405 -13.95 -7.79 -8.88
C ASN A 405 -15.01 -7.81 -9.99
N LEU A 406 -15.95 -6.88 -9.92
CA LEU A 406 -17.01 -6.71 -10.90
C LEU A 406 -16.88 -5.35 -11.55
N TYR A 407 -16.75 -5.32 -12.87
CA TYR A 407 -16.70 -4.11 -13.67
C TYR A 407 -18.06 -3.88 -14.33
N PHE A 408 -18.59 -2.67 -14.21
CA PHE A 408 -19.93 -2.34 -14.66
C PHE A 408 -20.05 -0.91 -15.18
N VAL A 409 -21.14 -0.66 -15.91
CA VAL A 409 -21.62 0.68 -16.26
C VAL A 409 -23.03 0.88 -15.70
N THR A 410 -23.39 2.13 -15.37
CA THR A 410 -24.72 2.51 -14.82
C THR A 410 -25.71 2.87 -15.93
N ASP A 411 -27.00 2.86 -15.62
CA ASP A 411 -28.13 3.18 -16.52
C ASP A 411 -28.16 2.36 -17.82
N ALA A 412 -27.59 1.17 -17.80
CA ALA A 412 -27.27 0.40 -18.98
C ALA A 412 -28.12 -0.86 -19.13
N LEU A 413 -29.43 -0.78 -18.89
CA LEU A 413 -30.32 -1.94 -19.14
C LEU A 413 -30.50 -2.22 -20.62
N ASP A 414 -30.34 -1.23 -21.49
CA ASP A 414 -30.52 -1.38 -22.93
C ASP A 414 -29.19 -1.47 -23.67
N ASN A 415 -29.23 -1.68 -24.98
CA ASN A 415 -28.01 -1.74 -25.78
C ASN A 415 -27.39 -0.34 -25.95
N PHE A 416 -26.06 -0.25 -25.96
CA PHE A 416 -25.29 0.99 -26.16
C PHE A 416 -24.32 0.86 -27.35
N GLU A 417 -23.81 1.98 -27.83
CA GLU A 417 -23.15 2.12 -29.14
C GLU A 417 -21.88 1.25 -29.27
N ASP A 418 -21.05 1.21 -28.23
CA ASP A 418 -19.77 0.47 -28.21
C ASP A 418 -19.86 -0.91 -27.54
N GLN A 419 -21.03 -1.54 -27.63
CA GLN A 419 -21.29 -2.82 -26.97
C GLN A 419 -20.74 -4.01 -27.78
N SER A 420 -20.03 -4.92 -27.11
CA SER A 420 -19.64 -6.22 -27.69
C SER A 420 -20.85 -7.14 -27.87
N PRO A 421 -20.77 -8.19 -28.72
CA PRO A 421 -21.88 -9.14 -28.89
C PRO A 421 -22.36 -9.81 -27.59
N ARG A 422 -21.49 -9.88 -26.58
CA ARG A 422 -21.82 -10.43 -25.25
C ARG A 422 -22.26 -9.39 -24.23
N GLY A 423 -22.41 -8.12 -24.61
CA GLY A 423 -22.87 -7.08 -23.70
C GLY A 423 -21.79 -6.38 -22.88
N GLY A 424 -20.51 -6.59 -23.21
CA GLY A 424 -19.41 -5.79 -22.66
C GLY A 424 -19.24 -4.47 -23.41
N ILE A 425 -18.28 -3.65 -23.00
CA ILE A 425 -17.93 -2.38 -23.65
C ILE A 425 -16.56 -2.51 -24.32
N VAL A 426 -16.39 -1.93 -25.52
CA VAL A 426 -15.18 -2.08 -26.33
C VAL A 426 -14.46 -0.73 -26.45
N ALA A 427 -13.19 -0.69 -26.07
CA ALA A 427 -12.37 0.51 -26.27
C ALA A 427 -12.15 0.78 -27.77
N ASN A 428 -12.18 2.05 -28.15
CA ASN A 428 -11.99 2.52 -29.51
C ASN A 428 -10.80 3.49 -29.59
N SER A 429 -9.66 2.95 -30.03
CA SER A 429 -8.43 3.74 -30.17
C SER A 429 -8.49 4.82 -31.24
N ALA A 430 -9.39 4.70 -32.23
CA ALA A 430 -9.53 5.69 -33.29
C ALA A 430 -10.23 6.96 -32.79
N THR A 431 -11.22 6.81 -31.89
CA THR A 431 -11.91 7.92 -31.23
C THR A 431 -11.27 8.31 -29.89
N LYS A 432 -10.27 7.53 -29.43
CA LYS A 432 -9.65 7.62 -28.10
C LYS A 432 -10.64 7.42 -26.95
N ASP A 433 -11.70 6.66 -27.21
CA ASP A 433 -12.61 6.21 -26.18
C ASP A 433 -12.02 4.95 -25.53
N PHE A 434 -11.65 5.09 -24.26
CA PHE A 434 -11.12 3.98 -23.45
C PHE A 434 -12.06 3.66 -22.30
N ASN A 435 -13.34 4.01 -22.44
CA ASN A 435 -14.43 3.72 -21.51
C ASN A 435 -14.18 4.25 -20.09
N PRO A 436 -13.93 5.56 -19.91
CA PRO A 436 -13.76 6.15 -18.58
C PRO A 436 -14.95 5.96 -17.64
N GLU A 437 -16.12 5.60 -18.16
CA GLU A 437 -17.35 5.36 -17.40
C GLU A 437 -17.42 4.00 -16.70
N ILE A 438 -16.45 3.10 -16.92
CA ILE A 438 -16.43 1.80 -16.24
C ILE A 438 -16.13 2.03 -14.76
N MET A 439 -17.02 1.51 -13.92
CA MET A 439 -16.85 1.45 -12.47
C MET A 439 -16.57 0.03 -12.02
N GLN A 440 -16.06 -0.11 -10.80
CA GLN A 440 -15.75 -1.41 -10.19
C GLN A 440 -16.37 -1.54 -8.81
N ILE A 441 -16.84 -2.74 -8.48
CA ILE A 441 -17.04 -3.20 -7.10
C ILE A 441 -16.01 -4.30 -6.86
N ALA A 442 -15.21 -4.17 -5.81
CA ALA A 442 -14.18 -5.15 -5.46
C ALA A 442 -14.41 -5.65 -4.03
N THR A 443 -14.21 -6.95 -3.81
CA THR A 443 -14.14 -7.49 -2.45
C THR A 443 -12.91 -6.94 -1.73
N ASN A 444 -13.13 -6.27 -0.61
CA ASN A 444 -12.09 -5.77 0.27
C ASN A 444 -12.67 -5.58 1.69
N HIS A 445 -11.84 -5.17 2.64
CA HIS A 445 -12.23 -4.97 4.04
C HIS A 445 -13.30 -3.86 4.24
N MET A 446 -13.57 -3.04 3.23
CA MET A 446 -14.60 -1.98 3.22
C MET A 446 -15.90 -2.39 2.52
N THR A 447 -15.95 -3.58 1.89
CA THR A 447 -17.07 -4.03 1.07
C THR A 447 -17.66 -5.33 1.66
N LYS A 448 -18.71 -5.20 2.48
CA LYS A 448 -19.28 -6.30 3.27
C LYS A 448 -20.37 -7.08 2.55
N SER A 449 -21.13 -6.42 1.69
CA SER A 449 -22.31 -6.99 1.02
C SER A 449 -22.01 -7.66 -0.33
N PHE A 450 -20.73 -7.89 -0.66
CA PHE A 450 -20.33 -8.44 -1.95
C PHE A 450 -19.82 -9.87 -1.81
N ASN A 451 -20.64 -10.84 -2.21
CA ASN A 451 -20.40 -12.26 -1.99
C ASN A 451 -19.56 -12.86 -3.12
N THR A 452 -18.41 -13.46 -2.77
CA THR A 452 -17.50 -14.12 -3.73
C THR A 452 -18.12 -15.35 -4.41
N ASN A 453 -19.21 -15.90 -3.86
CA ASN A 453 -19.92 -17.02 -4.46
C ASN A 453 -20.89 -16.60 -5.58
N TRP A 454 -21.10 -15.30 -5.79
CA TRP A 454 -21.92 -14.83 -6.90
C TRP A 454 -21.23 -15.10 -8.23
N ILE A 455 -22.04 -15.48 -9.22
CA ILE A 455 -21.61 -15.79 -10.58
C ILE A 455 -22.16 -14.68 -11.47
N PHE A 456 -21.27 -14.09 -12.26
CA PHE A 456 -21.60 -13.05 -13.22
C PHE A 456 -21.16 -13.49 -14.62
N ASN A 457 -21.87 -13.00 -15.63
CA ASN A 457 -21.44 -13.01 -17.01
C ASN A 457 -21.35 -11.57 -17.52
N VAL A 458 -20.46 -11.35 -18.48
CA VAL A 458 -20.49 -10.12 -19.27
C VAL A 458 -21.87 -10.01 -19.93
N GLY A 459 -22.47 -8.83 -19.83
CA GLY A 459 -23.82 -8.51 -20.31
C GLY A 459 -24.94 -8.70 -19.29
N ASP A 460 -24.66 -9.29 -18.11
CA ASP A 460 -25.65 -9.41 -17.05
C ASP A 460 -26.18 -8.02 -16.64
N LYS A 461 -27.48 -7.96 -16.37
CA LYS A 461 -28.18 -6.75 -15.93
C LYS A 461 -28.57 -6.89 -14.46
N ILE A 462 -28.22 -5.90 -13.66
CA ILE A 462 -28.51 -5.84 -12.23
C ILE A 462 -29.45 -4.65 -12.00
N PRO A 463 -30.78 -4.86 -12.04
CA PRO A 463 -31.74 -3.78 -11.86
C PRO A 463 -31.74 -3.29 -10.40
N GLY A 464 -32.09 -2.02 -10.22
CA GLY A 464 -32.23 -1.42 -8.89
C GLY A 464 -31.13 -0.41 -8.57
N VAL A 465 -31.14 0.05 -7.33
CA VAL A 465 -30.28 1.14 -6.85
C VAL A 465 -29.20 0.57 -5.95
N ILE A 466 -27.95 0.96 -6.19
CA ILE A 466 -26.81 0.63 -5.31
C ILE A 466 -26.22 1.94 -4.80
N THR A 467 -26.02 2.03 -3.49
CA THR A 467 -25.41 3.18 -2.84
C THR A 467 -24.17 2.71 -2.09
N GLY A 468 -23.06 3.42 -2.27
CA GLY A 468 -21.77 3.09 -1.67
C GLY A 468 -20.91 4.33 -1.49
N VAL A 469 -19.63 4.12 -1.19
CA VAL A 469 -18.61 5.18 -1.14
C VAL A 469 -17.65 4.98 -2.31
N LEU A 470 -17.36 6.01 -3.09
CA LEU A 470 -16.36 5.92 -4.16
C LEU A 470 -14.97 6.08 -3.54
N GLY A 471 -14.17 5.01 -3.44
CA GLY A 471 -12.79 5.08 -2.95
C GLY A 471 -11.77 4.94 -4.10
N TYR A 472 -10.58 5.52 -3.95
CA TYR A 472 -9.44 5.23 -4.82
C TYR A 472 -8.51 4.22 -4.13
N GLU A 473 -8.64 2.94 -4.44
CA GLU A 473 -8.02 1.84 -3.70
C GLU A 473 -6.85 1.20 -4.43
N ARG A 474 -5.94 0.57 -3.66
CA ARG A 474 -4.87 -0.25 -4.23
C ARG A 474 -5.44 -1.58 -4.72
N ASN A 475 -5.21 -1.91 -5.99
CA ASN A 475 -5.57 -3.19 -6.56
C ASN A 475 -4.51 -4.27 -6.26
N ILE A 476 -4.76 -5.50 -6.72
CA ILE A 476 -3.88 -6.65 -6.45
C ILE A 476 -2.48 -6.55 -7.08
N PHE A 477 -2.29 -5.61 -8.01
CA PHE A 477 -1.02 -5.33 -8.69
C PHE A 477 -0.32 -4.09 -8.12
N GLY A 478 -0.87 -3.48 -7.06
CA GLY A 478 -0.31 -2.29 -6.45
C GLY A 478 -0.63 -0.98 -7.19
N GLU A 479 -1.43 -1.04 -8.25
CA GLU A 479 -1.95 0.13 -8.97
C GLU A 479 -3.18 0.70 -8.25
N GLY A 480 -3.57 1.93 -8.58
CA GLY A 480 -4.75 2.55 -7.99
C GLY A 480 -5.96 2.48 -8.92
N GLU A 481 -7.11 2.11 -8.38
CA GLU A 481 -8.40 1.99 -9.09
C GLU A 481 -9.52 2.65 -8.28
N TYR A 482 -10.40 3.40 -8.96
CA TYR A 482 -11.64 3.85 -8.33
C TYR A 482 -12.61 2.68 -8.18
N SER A 483 -13.14 2.49 -6.98
CA SER A 483 -14.03 1.39 -6.62
C SER A 483 -15.20 1.89 -5.80
N LEU A 484 -16.39 1.37 -6.11
CA LEU A 484 -17.58 1.54 -5.30
C LEU A 484 -17.53 0.56 -4.11
N LEU A 485 -17.25 1.10 -2.92
CA LEU A 485 -17.23 0.39 -1.67
C LEU A 485 -18.66 0.20 -1.15
N LEU A 486 -19.01 -1.02 -0.73
CA LEU A 486 -20.33 -1.38 -0.20
C LEU A 486 -20.24 -1.70 1.30
N PRO A 487 -20.19 -0.69 2.19
CA PRO A 487 -19.87 -0.88 3.60
C PRO A 487 -21.02 -1.44 4.45
N ILE A 488 -22.22 -1.57 3.87
CA ILE A 488 -23.46 -2.03 4.55
C ILE A 488 -24.04 -3.20 3.79
#